data_AF-A0A0R3KP96-F1
#
_entry.id   AF-A0A0R3KP96-F1
#
_cell.length_a   1.000
_cell.length_b   1.000
_cell.length_c   1.000
_cell.angle_alpha   90.00
_cell.angle_beta   90.00
_cell.angle_gamma   90.00
#
_symmetry.space_group_name_H-M   'P 1'
#
loop_
_entity.id
_entity.type
_entity.pdbx_description
1 polymer ?
#
loop_
_entity_poly.entity_id
_entity_poly.type
_entity_poly.pdbx_seq_one_letter_code
_entity_poly.pdbx_strand_id
1 'polypeptide(L)'
;MRFEQDPSDAKILDNIFRLVHTIKGTCGFLGLPRLEALAHAGETLMGKFRDGMPVKAEAVTLILSSIDRIKEILAGLEATETEPEGTDEDLIEKLHAMAEGARHAEETAPNAAPVPVVAAPPVQPAITQEVVKGTLVEQVLERPLRPGEVSLDDL
;
A
#
# COMPACT_ATOMS: atom_id res chain seq x y z
N MET A 1 -7.51 8.92 -18.65
CA MET A 1 -6.70 7.76 -18.20
C MET A 1 -7.62 6.56 -17.99
N ARG A 2 -7.17 5.29 -18.15
CA ARG A 2 -8.07 4.11 -18.03
C ARG A 2 -8.80 4.02 -16.69
N PHE A 3 -8.17 4.53 -15.62
CA PHE A 3 -8.76 4.57 -14.27
C PHE A 3 -9.99 5.47 -14.13
N GLU A 4 -10.12 6.50 -14.98
CA GLU A 4 -11.32 7.36 -15.02
C GLU A 4 -12.44 6.73 -15.86
N GLN A 5 -12.11 5.78 -16.74
CA GLN A 5 -13.06 5.13 -17.64
C GLN A 5 -13.71 3.91 -17.00
N ASP A 6 -12.94 3.14 -16.22
CA ASP A 6 -13.45 2.04 -15.39
C ASP A 6 -12.77 2.07 -14.01
N PRO A 7 -13.33 2.83 -13.05
CA PRO A 7 -12.74 3.00 -11.72
C PRO A 7 -12.88 1.75 -10.84
N SER A 8 -13.70 0.78 -11.26
CA SER A 8 -13.95 -0.48 -10.56
C SER A 8 -13.14 -1.66 -11.09
N ASP A 9 -12.31 -1.46 -12.13
CA ASP A 9 -11.45 -2.54 -12.65
C ASP A 9 -10.41 -2.95 -11.60
N ALA A 10 -10.62 -4.12 -11.01
CA ALA A 10 -9.76 -4.70 -9.98
C ALA A 10 -8.29 -4.80 -10.42
N LYS A 11 -8.00 -5.00 -11.71
CA LYS A 11 -6.62 -5.03 -12.21
C LYS A 11 -5.97 -3.65 -12.16
N ILE A 12 -6.72 -2.61 -12.47
CA ILE A 12 -6.21 -1.23 -12.41
C ILE A 12 -5.95 -0.86 -10.95
N LEU A 13 -6.88 -1.21 -10.05
CA LEU A 13 -6.71 -0.97 -8.61
C LEU A 13 -5.50 -1.71 -8.03
N ASP A 14 -5.28 -2.98 -8.36
CA ASP A 14 -4.12 -3.75 -7.88
C ASP A 14 -2.79 -3.14 -8.38
N ASN A 15 -2.75 -2.70 -9.64
CA ASN A 15 -1.56 -2.06 -10.20
C ASN A 15 -1.23 -0.73 -9.51
N ILE A 16 -2.23 0.13 -9.25
CA ILE A 16 -2.00 1.39 -8.55
C ILE A 16 -1.61 1.12 -7.09
N PHE A 17 -2.24 0.16 -6.42
CA PHE A 17 -1.88 -0.23 -5.06
C PHE A 17 -0.40 -0.66 -4.96
N ARG A 18 0.05 -1.55 -5.86
CA ARG A 18 1.46 -1.99 -5.91
C ARG A 18 2.43 -0.84 -6.16
N LEU A 19 2.05 0.09 -7.04
CA LEU A 19 2.86 1.28 -7.32
C LEU A 19 3.01 2.14 -6.06
N VAL A 20 1.90 2.50 -5.41
CA VAL A 20 1.92 3.33 -4.20
C VAL A 20 2.65 2.64 -3.04
N HIS A 21 2.45 1.32 -2.87
CA HIS A 21 3.16 0.53 -1.87
C HIS A 21 4.68 0.53 -2.08
N THR A 22 5.12 0.42 -3.34
CA THR A 22 6.55 0.46 -3.70
C THR A 22 7.14 1.85 -3.44
N ILE A 23 6.40 2.92 -3.79
CA ILE A 23 6.81 4.30 -3.52
C ILE A 23 6.97 4.51 -2.02
N LYS A 24 5.96 4.15 -1.20
CA LYS A 24 6.05 4.27 0.26
C LYS A 24 7.28 3.54 0.82
N GLY A 25 7.50 2.29 0.42
CA GLY A 25 8.63 1.50 0.90
C GLY A 25 9.99 2.13 0.55
N THR A 26 10.10 2.68 -0.66
CA THR A 26 11.31 3.36 -1.11
C THR A 26 11.52 4.68 -0.37
N CYS A 27 10.48 5.50 -0.22
CA CYS A 27 10.54 6.79 0.47
C CYS A 27 10.85 6.64 1.97
N GLY A 28 10.26 5.65 2.64
CA GLY A 28 10.58 5.36 4.05
C GLY A 28 12.04 4.91 4.25
N PHE A 29 12.59 4.14 3.30
CA PHE A 29 14.01 3.75 3.33
C PHE A 29 14.95 4.94 3.08
N LEU A 30 14.61 5.83 2.14
CA LEU A 30 15.42 6.99 1.78
C LEU A 30 15.28 8.17 2.74
N GLY A 31 14.36 8.11 3.71
CA GLY A 31 14.13 9.19 4.67
C GLY A 31 13.46 10.40 4.04
N LEU A 32 12.44 10.17 3.20
CA LEU A 32 11.64 11.19 2.52
C LEU A 32 10.25 11.29 3.20
N PRO A 33 10.16 11.92 4.40
CA PRO A 33 8.98 11.85 5.25
C PRO A 33 7.72 12.44 4.62
N ARG A 34 7.83 13.49 3.81
CA ARG A 34 6.66 14.12 3.19
C ARG A 34 6.06 13.21 2.11
N LEU A 35 6.90 12.66 1.24
CA LEU A 35 6.53 11.65 0.25
C LEU A 35 5.97 10.38 0.91
N GLU A 36 6.60 9.90 1.98
CA GLU A 36 6.16 8.73 2.73
C GLU A 36 4.74 8.95 3.29
N ALA A 37 4.48 10.09 3.92
CA ALA A 37 3.17 10.41 4.49
C ALA A 37 2.07 10.42 3.43
N LEU A 38 2.31 11.05 2.28
CA LEU A 38 1.33 11.10 1.19
C LEU A 38 1.11 9.73 0.54
N ALA A 39 2.17 8.97 0.31
CA ALA A 39 2.08 7.61 -0.24
C ALA A 39 1.32 6.67 0.71
N HIS A 40 1.58 6.77 2.02
CA HIS A 40 0.88 5.98 3.03
C HIS A 40 -0.62 6.32 3.11
N ALA A 41 -1.00 7.59 3.03
CA ALA A 41 -2.41 7.99 3.00
C ALA A 41 -3.12 7.43 1.75
N GLY A 42 -2.46 7.48 0.58
CA GLY A 42 -2.96 6.89 -0.66
C GLY A 42 -3.12 5.37 -0.57
N GLU A 43 -2.12 4.67 -0.02
CA GLU A 43 -2.17 3.22 0.20
C GLU A 43 -3.31 2.82 1.14
N THR A 44 -3.56 3.62 2.18
CA THR A 44 -4.63 3.36 3.15
C THR A 44 -6.00 3.35 2.47
N LEU A 45 -6.30 4.36 1.64
CA LEU A 45 -7.55 4.42 0.89
C LEU A 45 -7.66 3.28 -0.12
N MET A 46 -6.58 2.97 -0.83
CA MET A 46 -6.56 1.84 -1.77
C MET A 46 -6.75 0.48 -1.10
N GLY A 47 -6.21 0.31 0.11
CA GLY A 47 -6.43 -0.88 0.93
C GLY A 47 -7.92 -1.12 1.19
N LYS A 48 -8.69 -0.06 1.43
CA LYS A 48 -10.14 -0.19 1.62
C LYS A 48 -10.87 -0.67 0.37
N PHE A 49 -10.49 -0.22 -0.83
CA PHE A 49 -11.07 -0.74 -2.07
C PHE A 49 -10.78 -2.22 -2.27
N ARG A 50 -9.56 -2.65 -1.90
CA ARG A 50 -9.19 -4.08 -1.92
C ARG A 50 -10.01 -4.89 -0.91
N ASP A 51 -10.33 -4.29 0.24
CA ASP A 51 -11.14 -4.91 1.29
C ASP A 51 -12.65 -4.92 0.96
N GLY A 52 -13.05 -4.37 -0.20
CA GLY A 52 -14.43 -4.42 -0.70
C GLY A 52 -15.18 -3.09 -0.68
N MET A 53 -14.55 -1.97 -0.28
CA MET A 53 -15.16 -0.65 -0.37
C MET A 53 -15.47 -0.31 -1.84
N PRO A 54 -16.70 0.14 -2.19
CA PRO A 54 -17.01 0.59 -3.53
C PRO A 54 -16.15 1.80 -3.94
N VAL A 55 -15.57 1.75 -5.15
CA VAL A 55 -14.80 2.87 -5.70
C VAL A 55 -15.75 3.93 -6.24
N LYS A 56 -15.65 5.15 -5.69
CA LYS A 56 -16.42 6.32 -6.15
C LYS A 56 -15.58 7.24 -7.03
N ALA A 57 -16.22 8.06 -7.85
CA ALA A 57 -15.52 9.01 -8.72
C ALA A 57 -14.68 10.03 -7.92
N GLU A 58 -15.13 10.42 -6.72
CA GLU A 58 -14.35 11.32 -5.85
C GLU A 58 -13.06 10.65 -5.36
N ALA A 59 -13.10 9.34 -5.08
CA ALA A 59 -11.92 8.57 -4.69
C ALA A 59 -10.86 8.52 -5.79
N VAL A 60 -11.30 8.27 -7.03
CA VAL A 60 -10.43 8.23 -8.21
C VAL A 60 -9.71 9.56 -8.35
N THR A 61 -10.47 10.66 -8.27
CA THR A 61 -9.93 12.03 -8.34
C THR A 61 -8.89 12.28 -7.25
N LEU A 62 -9.16 11.87 -6.00
CA LEU A 62 -8.21 12.02 -4.90
C LEU A 62 -6.93 11.21 -5.11
N ILE A 63 -7.04 9.96 -5.56
CA ILE A 63 -5.88 9.11 -5.84
C ILE A 63 -5.03 9.71 -6.95
N LEU A 64 -5.64 10.16 -8.05
CA LEU A 64 -4.93 10.83 -9.14
C LEU A 64 -4.25 12.12 -8.67
N SER A 65 -4.95 12.95 -7.89
CA SER A 65 -4.37 14.18 -7.30
C SER A 65 -3.16 13.87 -6.40
N SER A 66 -3.21 12.76 -5.66
CA SER A 66 -2.11 12.32 -4.81
C SER A 66 -0.91 11.86 -5.62
N ILE A 67 -1.14 11.12 -6.72
CA ILE A 67 -0.09 10.71 -7.65
C ILE A 67 0.56 11.92 -8.31
N ASP A 68 -0.22 12.92 -8.70
CA ASP A 68 0.33 14.14 -9.30
C ASP A 68 1.16 14.94 -8.29
N ARG A 69 0.71 15.06 -7.04
CA ARG A 69 1.52 15.67 -5.97
C ARG A 69 2.80 14.88 -5.69
N ILE A 70 2.76 13.54 -5.68
CA ILE A 70 3.96 12.70 -5.58
C ILE A 70 4.96 13.04 -6.70
N LYS A 71 4.50 13.18 -7.95
CA LYS A 71 5.37 13.56 -9.08
C LYS A 71 5.98 14.95 -8.90
N GLU A 72 5.21 15.91 -8.38
CA GLU A 72 5.71 17.26 -8.10
C GLU A 72 6.85 17.24 -7.05
N ILE A 73 6.67 16.49 -5.96
CA ILE A 73 7.70 16.36 -4.92
C ILE A 73 8.94 15.67 -5.48
N LEU A 74 8.77 14.60 -6.27
CA LEU A 74 9.88 13.89 -6.93
C LEU A 74 10.64 14.79 -7.91
N ALA A 75 9.95 15.63 -8.68
CA ALA A 75 10.60 16.58 -9.59
C ALA A 75 11.44 17.63 -8.82
N GLY A 76 10.95 18.08 -7.66
CA GLY A 76 11.72 18.95 -6.77
C GLY A 76 12.94 18.25 -6.20
N LEU A 77 12.76 17.02 -5.70
CA LEU A 77 13.85 16.18 -5.18
C LEU A 77 14.92 15.90 -6.24
N GLU A 78 14.54 15.63 -7.49
CA GLU A 78 15.46 15.43 -8.61
C GLU A 78 16.29 16.70 -8.90
N ALA A 79 15.68 17.87 -8.77
CA ALA A 79 16.33 19.15 -9.06
C ALA A 79 17.26 19.64 -7.94
N THR A 80 16.97 19.33 -6.68
CA THR A 80 17.66 19.91 -5.51
C THR A 80 18.38 18.87 -4.65
N GLU A 81 18.25 17.58 -4.99
CA GLU A 81 18.70 16.42 -4.19
C GLU A 81 18.12 16.40 -2.76
N THR A 82 17.12 17.23 -2.50
CA THR A 82 16.50 17.40 -1.18
C THR A 82 14.99 17.42 -1.30
N GLU A 83 14.28 16.79 -0.36
CA GLU A 83 12.82 16.82 -0.36
C GLU A 83 12.31 18.28 -0.22
N PRO A 84 11.45 18.76 -1.13
CA PRO A 84 10.90 20.11 -1.05
C PRO A 84 10.16 20.38 0.26
N GLU A 85 10.42 21.53 0.86
CA GLU A 85 9.72 21.98 2.06
C GLU A 85 8.20 22.14 1.82
N GLY A 86 7.41 21.86 2.85
CA GLY A 86 5.95 22.00 2.84
C GLY A 86 5.22 20.81 3.46
N THR A 87 3.89 20.85 3.42
CA THR A 87 3.00 19.78 3.87
C THR A 87 1.98 19.48 2.76
N ASP A 88 1.46 18.25 2.76
CA ASP A 88 0.36 17.83 1.89
C ASP A 88 -0.86 17.41 2.73
N GLU A 89 -1.00 18.04 3.91
CA GLU A 89 -2.09 17.77 4.87
C GLU A 89 -3.46 17.92 4.20
N ASP A 90 -3.60 18.85 3.26
CA ASP A 90 -4.85 19.09 2.52
C ASP A 90 -5.32 17.89 1.69
N LEU A 91 -4.40 17.06 1.19
CA LEU A 91 -4.70 15.81 0.48
C LEU A 91 -4.76 14.64 1.44
N ILE A 92 -3.81 14.57 2.38
CA ILE A 92 -3.72 13.51 3.39
C ILE A 92 -5.02 13.42 4.20
N GLU A 93 -5.54 14.55 4.68
CA GLU A 93 -6.80 14.59 5.43
C GLU A 93 -7.99 14.11 4.60
N LYS A 94 -8.07 14.49 3.31
CA LYS A 94 -9.16 14.05 2.42
C LYS A 94 -9.10 12.54 2.15
N LEU A 95 -7.89 12.00 1.95
CA LEU A 95 -7.67 10.56 1.77
C LEU A 95 -8.10 9.78 3.01
N HIS A 96 -7.67 10.23 4.20
CA HIS A 96 -8.07 9.62 5.47
C HIS A 96 -9.57 9.73 5.69
N ALA A 97 -10.16 10.92 5.53
CA ALA A 97 -11.60 11.12 5.70
C ALA A 97 -12.42 10.20 4.79
N MET A 98 -11.95 9.95 3.55
CA MET A 98 -12.62 9.02 2.64
C MET A 98 -12.44 7.55 3.07
N ALA A 99 -11.26 7.17 3.55
CA ALA A 99 -10.99 5.83 4.05
C ALA A 99 -11.78 5.50 5.33
N GLU A 100 -12.00 6.50 6.19
CA GLU A 100 -12.77 6.41 7.43
C GLU A 100 -14.29 6.53 7.20
N GLY A 101 -14.71 7.41 6.30
CA GLY A 101 -16.11 7.67 6.00
C GLY A 101 -16.85 6.45 5.44
N ALA A 102 -16.14 5.50 4.82
CA ALA A 102 -16.75 4.24 4.42
C ALA A 102 -17.11 3.34 5.60
N ARG A 103 -16.42 3.43 6.74
CA ARG A 103 -16.77 2.65 7.93
C ARG A 103 -18.16 3.03 8.47
N HIS A 104 -18.55 4.30 8.33
CA HIS A 104 -19.86 4.79 8.78
C HIS A 104 -21.02 4.47 7.81
N ALA A 105 -20.72 4.19 6.53
CA ALA A 105 -21.75 3.83 5.55
C ALA A 105 -22.25 2.38 5.71
N GLU A 106 -21.46 1.50 6.32
CA GLU A 106 -21.88 0.11 6.63
C GLU A 106 -22.75 0.00 7.89
N GLU A 107 -22.71 0.95 8.83
CA GLU A 107 -23.42 0.87 10.12
C GLU A 107 -24.85 1.45 10.09
N THR A 108 -25.34 1.93 8.94
CA THR A 108 -26.68 2.57 8.83
C THR A 108 -27.70 1.80 7.99
N ALA A 109 -27.40 0.55 7.61
CA ALA A 109 -28.42 -0.32 7.01
C ALA A 109 -29.43 -0.79 8.08
N PRO A 110 -30.74 -0.55 7.92
CA PRO A 110 -31.74 -0.97 8.90
C PRO A 110 -31.82 -2.49 8.95
N ASN A 111 -31.59 -3.02 10.15
CA ASN A 111 -31.72 -4.39 10.60
C ASN A 111 -33.01 -5.05 10.06
N ALA A 112 -32.88 -5.84 8.99
CA ALA A 112 -33.89 -6.81 8.59
C ALA A 112 -33.82 -8.01 9.56
N ALA A 113 -34.96 -8.31 10.18
CA ALA A 113 -35.14 -9.30 11.24
C ALA A 113 -34.45 -10.65 10.96
N PRO A 114 -33.89 -11.32 11.99
CA PRO A 114 -33.17 -12.57 11.81
C PRO A 114 -34.15 -13.71 11.54
N VAL A 115 -33.97 -14.40 10.42
CA VAL A 115 -34.50 -15.75 10.20
C VAL A 115 -33.60 -16.76 10.93
N PRO A 116 -34.15 -17.78 11.63
CA PRO A 116 -33.34 -18.71 12.39
C PRO A 116 -32.68 -19.70 11.43
N VAL A 117 -31.36 -19.61 11.27
CA VAL A 117 -30.56 -20.61 10.54
C VAL A 117 -30.15 -21.69 11.53
N VAL A 118 -30.59 -22.91 11.24
CA VAL A 118 -30.29 -24.14 11.97
C VAL A 118 -28.77 -24.35 12.08
N ALA A 119 -28.32 -24.65 13.29
CA ALA A 119 -26.92 -24.89 13.63
C ALA A 119 -26.33 -26.07 12.84
N ALA A 120 -25.32 -25.79 12.01
CA ALA A 120 -24.37 -26.77 11.52
C ALA A 120 -23.13 -26.79 12.45
N PRO A 121 -22.52 -27.97 12.71
CA PRO A 121 -21.42 -28.09 13.66
C PRO A 121 -20.13 -27.39 13.17
N PRO A 122 -19.26 -26.93 14.09
CA PRO A 122 -18.06 -26.18 13.75
C PRO A 122 -17.01 -27.09 13.09
N VAL A 123 -16.64 -26.75 11.85
CA VAL A 123 -15.45 -27.30 11.20
C VAL A 123 -14.26 -26.48 11.68
N GLN A 124 -13.37 -27.10 12.47
CA GLN A 124 -12.11 -26.49 12.88
C GLN A 124 -11.21 -26.30 11.64
N PRO A 125 -10.65 -25.12 11.38
CA PRO A 125 -9.54 -25.01 10.45
C PRO A 125 -8.30 -25.63 11.11
N ALA A 126 -7.90 -26.79 10.62
CA ALA A 126 -6.59 -27.35 10.88
C ALA A 126 -5.54 -26.45 10.22
N ILE A 127 -4.99 -25.52 10.98
CA ILE A 127 -3.77 -24.80 10.60
C ILE A 127 -2.62 -25.79 10.78
N THR A 128 -2.23 -26.47 9.72
CA THR A 128 -0.91 -27.12 9.65
C THR A 128 0.12 -26.01 9.59
N GLN A 129 0.85 -25.81 10.69
CA GLN A 129 2.10 -25.05 10.68
C GLN A 129 3.10 -25.82 9.82
N GLU A 130 3.11 -25.55 8.53
CA GLU A 130 4.23 -25.92 7.68
C GLU A 130 5.37 -24.96 8.01
N VAL A 131 6.27 -25.41 8.88
CA VAL A 131 7.54 -24.72 9.12
C VAL A 131 8.29 -24.76 7.80
N VAL A 132 8.25 -23.66 7.05
CA VAL A 132 9.11 -23.47 5.89
C VAL A 132 10.53 -23.36 6.44
N LYS A 133 11.24 -24.49 6.46
CA LYS A 133 12.65 -24.54 6.81
C LYS A 133 13.41 -23.84 5.68
N GLY A 134 13.70 -22.55 5.86
CA GLY A 134 14.56 -21.81 4.95
C GLY A 134 15.90 -22.55 4.85
N THR A 135 16.24 -23.02 3.66
CA THR A 135 17.55 -23.58 3.40
C THR A 135 18.52 -22.41 3.26
N LEU A 136 19.52 -22.33 4.14
CA LEU A 136 20.65 -21.43 3.94
C LEU A 136 21.42 -21.93 2.71
N VAL A 137 21.48 -21.09 1.67
CA VAL A 137 22.35 -21.34 0.52
C VAL A 137 23.70 -20.74 0.90
N GLU A 138 24.73 -21.57 1.06
CA GLU A 138 26.11 -21.08 1.15
C GLU A 138 26.46 -20.41 -0.18
N GLN A 139 26.50 -19.08 -0.18
CA GLN A 139 26.96 -18.32 -1.33
C GLN A 139 28.48 -18.41 -1.41
N VAL A 140 28.98 -19.51 -1.97
CA VAL A 140 30.41 -19.67 -2.26
C VAL A 140 30.77 -18.69 -3.39
N LEU A 141 31.73 -17.81 -3.13
CA LEU A 141 32.22 -16.86 -4.11
C LEU A 141 32.95 -17.64 -5.22
N GLU A 142 32.34 -17.77 -6.40
CA GLU A 142 32.92 -18.52 -7.54
C GLU A 142 34.15 -17.84 -8.17
N ARG A 143 34.59 -16.70 -7.61
CA ARG A 143 35.71 -15.89 -8.10
C ARG A 143 36.72 -15.64 -6.98
N PRO A 144 38.03 -15.51 -7.27
CA PRO A 144 38.99 -15.02 -6.28
C PRO A 144 38.62 -13.63 -5.74
N LEU A 145 38.84 -13.43 -4.43
CA LEU A 145 38.70 -12.14 -3.75
C LEU A 145 39.67 -11.12 -4.34
N ARG A 146 39.22 -9.87 -4.49
CA ARG A 146 40.09 -8.76 -4.89
C ARG A 146 40.89 -8.26 -3.69
N PRO A 147 42.07 -7.64 -3.89
CA PRO A 147 42.83 -7.05 -2.79
C PRO A 147 41.96 -6.05 -2.02
N GLY A 148 41.69 -6.33 -0.74
CA GLY A 148 40.86 -5.52 0.16
C GLY A 148 39.43 -6.01 0.39
N GLU A 149 38.97 -7.07 -0.28
CA GLU A 149 37.70 -7.74 0.05
C GLU A 149 37.91 -8.77 1.16
N VAL A 150 37.03 -8.75 2.17
CA VAL A 150 36.97 -9.76 3.24
C VAL A 150 35.76 -10.68 3.00
N SER A 151 35.89 -11.98 3.26
CA SER A 151 34.76 -12.90 3.17
C SER A 151 33.78 -12.62 4.31
N LEU A 152 32.49 -12.90 4.10
CA LEU A 152 31.50 -12.87 5.17
C LEU A 152 31.79 -13.89 6.29
N ASP A 153 32.55 -14.95 5.99
CA ASP A 153 32.95 -15.96 6.98
C ASP A 153 34.00 -15.44 7.99
N ASP A 154 34.68 -14.35 7.64
CA ASP A 154 35.75 -13.73 8.46
C ASP A 154 35.26 -12.48 9.22
N LEU A 155 33.95 -12.20 9.22
CA LEU A 155 33.30 -11.09 9.94
C LEU A 155 32.60 -11.58 11.22
#